data_AF-A0A1Z9ST18-F1
#
_entry.id   AF-A0A1Z9ST18-F1
#
_cell.length_a   1.000
_cell.length_b   1.000
_cell.length_c   1.000
_cell.angle_alpha   90.00
_cell.angle_beta   90.00
_cell.angle_gamma   90.00
#
_symmetry.space_group_name_H-M   'P 1'
#
loop_
_entity.id
_entity.type
_entity.pdbx_description
1 polymer ?
#
loop_
_entity_poly.entity_id
_entity_poly.type
_entity_poly.pdbx_seq_one_letter_code
_entity_poly.pdbx_strand_id
1 'polypeptide(L)'
;MSNLIRVTKDGVTKDFSSLEDAKKEFPDSEYLVVTDHTPAAKKAKEEKIVRERAWRDAELVRTDTIVDASDYPNKTNMVAYRKELRDWPSTAKFPASPRPVLKTD
;
A
#
# COMPACT_ATOMS: atom_id res chain seq x y z
N MET A 1 1.47 5.18 2.32
CA MET A 1 1.05 6.58 2.45
C MET A 1 2.24 7.28 3.07
N SER A 2 2.93 8.13 2.31
CA SER A 2 4.12 8.81 2.81
C SER A 2 3.65 10.09 3.48
N ASN A 3 3.60 10.09 4.81
CA ASN A 3 3.37 11.32 5.56
C ASN A 3 4.70 12.07 5.57
N LEU A 4 4.76 13.26 4.97
CA LEU A 4 5.92 14.12 5.09
C LEU A 4 5.67 15.05 6.28
N ILE A 5 6.54 14.96 7.28
CA ILE A 5 6.46 15.81 8.47
C ILE A 5 7.42 16.96 8.23
N ARG A 6 6.88 18.15 8.04
CA ARG A 6 7.66 19.35 7.83
C ARG A 6 7.85 20.05 9.17
N VAL A 7 9.10 20.20 9.57
CA VAL A 7 9.48 20.98 10.74
C VAL A 7 10.07 22.29 10.26
N THR A 8 9.56 23.40 10.79
CA THR A 8 10.15 24.73 10.55
C THR A 8 10.62 25.28 11.89
N LYS A 9 11.93 25.44 12.05
CA LYS A 9 12.54 26.02 13.26
C LYS A 9 13.58 27.05 12.84
N ASP A 10 13.50 28.26 13.41
CA ASP A 10 14.45 29.36 13.18
C ASP A 10 14.66 29.70 11.69
N GLY A 11 13.60 29.64 10.88
CA GLY A 11 13.64 29.91 9.44
C GLY A 11 14.19 28.77 8.58
N VAL A 12 14.61 27.65 9.20
CA VAL A 12 15.05 26.45 8.50
C VAL A 12 13.90 25.46 8.43
N THR A 13 13.60 25.02 7.22
CA THR A 13 12.59 23.98 6.96
C THR A 13 13.28 22.66 6.69
N LYS A 14 12.91 21.62 7.43
CA LYS A 14 13.41 20.25 7.24
C LYS A 14 12.24 19.27 7.16
N ASP A 15 12.31 18.38 6.19
CA ASP A 15 11.29 17.38 5.92
C ASP A 15 11.74 16.01 6.48
N PHE A 16 10.81 15.33 7.16
CA PHE A 16 11.02 14.05 7.83
C PHE A 16 10.00 13.02 7.35
N SER A 17 10.42 11.76 7.26
CA SER A 17 9.55 10.61 6.95
C SER A 17 8.89 9.98 8.17
N SER A 18 9.25 10.40 9.39
CA SER A 18 8.74 9.88 10.66
C SER A 18 8.66 10.97 11.72
N LEU A 19 7.62 10.90 12.58
CA LEU A 19 7.44 11.84 13.69
C LEU A 19 8.48 11.61 14.78
N GLU A 20 8.95 10.39 14.94
CA GLU A 20 9.98 10.06 15.93
C GLU A 20 11.33 10.66 15.55
N ASP A 21 11.70 10.61 14.26
CA ASP A 21 12.93 11.23 13.76
C ASP A 21 12.87 12.75 13.90
N ALA A 22 11.73 13.35 13.56
CA ALA A 22 11.49 14.78 13.75
C ALA A 22 11.61 15.19 15.22
N LYS A 23 11.05 14.40 16.15
CA LYS A 23 11.12 14.64 17.60
C LYS A 23 12.50 14.45 18.19
N LYS A 24 13.28 13.51 17.66
CA LYS A 24 14.67 13.30 18.08
C LYS A 24 15.55 14.49 17.72
N GLU A 25 15.35 15.07 16.54
CA GLU A 25 16.17 16.17 16.06
C GLU A 25 15.68 17.54 16.54
N PHE A 26 14.36 17.72 16.68
CA PHE A 26 13.76 19.00 17.06
C PHE A 26 12.68 18.87 18.14
N PRO A 27 12.98 18.35 19.34
CA PRO A 27 11.99 17.99 20.37
C PRO A 27 11.00 19.11 20.70
N ASP A 28 11.48 20.36 20.78
CA ASP A 28 10.69 21.54 21.17
C ASP A 28 10.18 22.37 19.98
N SER A 29 10.06 21.79 18.78
CA SER A 29 9.54 22.48 17.60
C SER A 29 8.04 22.25 17.39
N GLU A 30 7.39 23.17 16.67
CA GLU A 30 6.03 22.97 16.18
C GLU A 30 6.05 22.12 14.91
N TYR A 31 5.33 20.99 14.92
CA TYR A 31 5.32 20.03 13.82
C TYR A 31 4.11 20.27 12.93
N LEU A 32 4.32 20.62 11.67
CA LEU A 32 3.28 20.60 10.66
C LEU A 32 3.30 19.23 9.97
N VAL A 33 2.25 18.44 10.24
CA VAL A 33 2.02 17.21 9.49
C VAL A 33 1.48 17.63 8.11
N VAL A 34 2.34 17.61 7.09
CA VAL A 34 1.93 17.88 5.72
C VAL A 34 1.38 16.57 5.16
N THR A 35 0.12 16.29 5.48
CA THR A 35 -0.69 15.37 4.69
C THR A 35 -1.09 16.12 3.43
N ASP A 36 -0.54 15.71 2.29
CA ASP A 36 -0.88 16.30 0.99
C ASP A 36 -2.35 15.92 0.66
N HIS A 37 -3.30 16.70 1.19
CA HIS A 37 -4.75 16.56 1.01
C HIS A 37 -5.25 17.29 -0.23
N THR A 38 -4.34 17.74 -1.09
CA THR A 38 -4.69 18.44 -2.32
C THR A 38 -5.65 17.60 -3.17
N PRO A 39 -6.58 18.23 -3.91
CA PRO A 39 -7.47 17.52 -4.82
C PRO A 39 -6.71 16.60 -5.79
N ALA A 40 -5.51 17.02 -6.21
CA ALA A 40 -4.61 16.22 -7.04
C ALA A 40 -4.13 14.94 -6.35
N ALA A 41 -3.69 15.03 -5.09
CA ALA A 41 -3.26 13.86 -4.31
C ALA A 41 -4.42 12.88 -4.02
N LYS A 42 -5.62 13.42 -3.73
CA LYS A 42 -6.83 12.59 -3.58
C LYS A 42 -7.16 11.84 -4.88
N LYS A 43 -7.15 12.54 -6.01
CA LYS A 43 -7.38 11.96 -7.34
C LYS A 43 -6.35 10.87 -7.65
N ALA A 44 -5.06 11.13 -7.42
CA ALA A 44 -4.00 10.16 -7.65
C ALA A 44 -4.17 8.89 -6.78
N LYS A 45 -4.63 9.03 -5.53
CA LYS A 45 -4.95 7.89 -4.66
C LYS A 45 -6.14 7.08 -5.18
N GLU A 46 -7.21 7.74 -5.61
CA GLU A 46 -8.39 7.10 -6.20
C GLU A 46 -8.04 6.33 -7.48
N GLU A 47 -7.26 6.93 -8.38
CA GLU A 47 -6.75 6.26 -9.58
C GLU A 47 -5.88 5.04 -9.24
N LYS A 48 -5.03 5.14 -8.20
CA LYS A 48 -4.26 3.99 -7.72
C LYS A 48 -5.18 2.88 -7.23
N ILE A 49 -6.21 3.19 -6.44
CA ILE A 49 -7.20 2.21 -5.97
C ILE A 49 -7.83 1.46 -7.15
N VAL A 50 -8.25 2.19 -8.18
CA VAL A 50 -8.84 1.59 -9.39
C VAL A 50 -7.84 0.66 -10.09
N ARG A 51 -6.60 1.12 -10.31
CA ARG A 51 -5.55 0.31 -10.95
C ARG A 51 -5.23 -0.97 -10.16
N GLU A 52 -5.12 -0.88 -8.84
CA GLU A 52 -4.82 -2.06 -8.01
C GLU A 52 -5.99 -3.05 -7.96
N ARG A 53 -7.25 -2.57 -7.95
CA ARG A 53 -8.43 -3.44 -8.02
C ARG A 53 -8.47 -4.17 -9.36
N ALA A 54 -8.24 -3.46 -10.46
CA ALA A 54 -8.22 -4.04 -11.81
C ALA A 54 -7.12 -5.10 -11.95
N TRP A 55 -5.92 -4.85 -11.41
CA TRP A 55 -4.86 -5.86 -11.36
C TRP A 55 -5.30 -7.10 -10.58
N ARG A 56 -5.85 -6.92 -9.37
CA ARG A 56 -6.34 -8.03 -8.53
C ARG A 56 -7.44 -8.84 -9.21
N ASP A 57 -8.35 -8.18 -9.94
CA ASP A 57 -9.38 -8.86 -10.73
C ASP A 57 -8.77 -9.66 -11.89
N ALA A 58 -7.79 -9.10 -12.59
CA ALA A 58 -7.07 -9.81 -13.66
C ALA A 58 -6.31 -11.06 -13.14
N GLU A 59 -5.71 -10.98 -11.95
CA GLU A 59 -5.08 -12.13 -11.30
C GLU A 59 -6.09 -13.22 -10.95
N LEU A 60 -7.25 -12.84 -10.39
CA LEU A 60 -8.32 -13.78 -10.09
C LEU A 60 -8.86 -14.45 -11.35
N VAL A 61 -8.99 -13.72 -12.46
CA VAL A 61 -9.38 -14.31 -13.75
C VAL A 61 -8.30 -15.27 -14.27
N ARG A 62 -7.02 -14.86 -14.26
CA ARG A 62 -5.91 -15.70 -14.74
C ARG A 62 -5.80 -17.02 -14.00
N THR A 63 -6.11 -17.01 -12.71
CA THR A 63 -5.92 -18.17 -11.82
C THR A 63 -7.19 -18.98 -11.59
N ASP A 64 -8.31 -18.62 -12.24
CA ASP A 64 -9.62 -19.23 -11.97
C ASP A 64 -9.65 -20.70 -12.36
N THR A 65 -9.29 -21.00 -13.60
CA THR A 65 -9.27 -22.36 -14.17
C THR A 65 -8.26 -23.28 -13.49
N ILE A 66 -7.21 -22.72 -12.90
CA ILE A 66 -6.15 -23.47 -12.22
C ILE A 66 -6.67 -24.12 -10.94
N VAL A 67 -7.61 -23.49 -10.24
CA VAL A 67 -8.17 -24.06 -9.00
C VAL A 67 -9.00 -25.30 -9.27
N ASP A 68 -9.64 -25.40 -10.44
CA ASP A 68 -10.46 -26.55 -10.78
C ASP A 68 -9.62 -27.75 -11.26
N ALA A 69 -8.42 -27.51 -11.78
CA ALA A 69 -7.51 -28.58 -12.19
C ALA A 69 -7.05 -29.41 -10.98
N SER A 70 -7.37 -30.71 -10.94
CA SER A 70 -6.93 -31.63 -9.88
C SER A 70 -5.42 -31.84 -9.86
N ASP A 71 -4.80 -31.83 -11.05
CA ASP A 71 -3.41 -32.24 -11.26
C ASP A 71 -2.45 -31.06 -11.33
N TYR A 72 -2.88 -29.87 -10.89
CA TYR A 72 -2.04 -28.68 -10.94
C TYR A 72 -0.93 -28.73 -9.87
N PRO A 73 0.34 -28.61 -10.26
CA PRO A 73 1.44 -28.57 -9.29
C PRO A 73 1.28 -27.34 -8.41
N ASN A 74 1.48 -27.50 -7.10
CA ASN A 74 1.39 -26.42 -6.13
C ASN A 74 -0.03 -25.77 -6.01
N LYS A 75 -1.08 -26.58 -6.18
CA LYS A 75 -2.48 -26.16 -6.01
C LYS A 75 -2.78 -25.50 -4.66
N THR A 76 -2.17 -26.00 -3.57
CA THR A 76 -2.35 -25.45 -2.23
C THR A 76 -1.91 -23.98 -2.15
N ASN A 77 -0.73 -23.63 -2.66
CA ASN A 77 -0.29 -22.23 -2.68
C ASN A 77 -1.13 -21.38 -3.64
N MET A 78 -1.64 -21.94 -4.75
CA MET A 78 -2.56 -21.23 -5.64
C MET A 78 -3.87 -20.85 -4.94
N VAL A 79 -4.45 -21.78 -4.16
CA VAL A 79 -5.66 -21.53 -3.37
C VAL A 79 -5.40 -20.46 -2.30
N ALA A 80 -4.28 -20.56 -1.58
CA ALA A 80 -3.86 -19.57 -0.60
C ALA A 80 -3.67 -18.17 -1.23
N TYR A 81 -2.98 -18.10 -2.38
CA TYR A 81 -2.77 -16.86 -3.12
C TYR A 81 -4.08 -16.19 -3.54
N ARG A 82 -5.04 -16.97 -4.05
CA ARG A 82 -6.38 -16.44 -4.41
C ARG A 82 -7.18 -15.96 -3.21
N LYS A 83 -6.97 -16.55 -2.03
CA LYS A 83 -7.55 -16.03 -0.79
C LYS A 83 -6.93 -14.68 -0.43
N GLU A 84 -5.60 -14.58 -0.45
CA GLU A 84 -4.89 -13.32 -0.20
C GLU A 84 -5.32 -12.21 -1.17
N LEU A 85 -5.49 -12.52 -2.45
CA LEU A 85 -5.99 -11.56 -3.46
C LEU A 85 -7.38 -11.02 -3.14
N ARG A 86 -8.30 -11.85 -2.62
CA ARG A 86 -9.66 -11.42 -2.25
C ARG A 86 -9.67 -10.59 -0.97
N ASP A 87 -8.83 -10.94 -0.01
CA ASP A 87 -8.75 -10.27 1.28
C ASP A 87 -7.98 -8.93 1.20
N TRP A 88 -7.05 -8.82 0.24
CA TRP A 88 -6.12 -7.69 0.13
C TRP A 88 -6.77 -6.29 0.02
N PRO A 89 -7.82 -6.05 -0.79
CA PRO A 89 -8.48 -4.74 -0.87
C PRO A 89 -9.18 -4.30 0.43
N SER A 90 -9.44 -5.23 1.34
CA SER A 90 -10.06 -4.97 2.65
C SER A 90 -9.04 -4.61 3.73
N THR A 91 -7.75 -4.65 3.42
CA THR A 91 -6.70 -4.31 4.39
C THR A 91 -6.57 -2.80 4.57
N ALA A 92 -6.34 -2.35 5.80
CA ALA A 92 -6.18 -0.91 6.11
C ALA A 92 -5.00 -0.25 5.37
N LYS A 93 -4.05 -1.05 4.86
CA LYS A 93 -2.89 -0.56 4.11
C LYS A 93 -3.14 -0.47 2.60
N PHE A 94 -4.25 -1.01 2.08
CA PHE A 94 -4.61 -0.87 0.67
C PHE A 94 -4.91 0.60 0.31
N PRO A 95 -4.47 1.13 -0.85
CA PRO A 95 -3.66 0.49 -1.90
C PRO A 95 -2.14 0.64 -1.71
N ALA A 96 -1.68 1.09 -0.54
CA ALA A 96 -0.28 1.39 -0.28
C ALA A 96 0.57 0.15 0.09
N SER A 97 -0.06 -0.98 0.40
CA SER A 97 0.61 -2.26 0.62
C SER A 97 1.12 -2.87 -0.70
N PRO A 98 2.19 -3.68 -0.65
CA PRO A 98 2.61 -4.48 -1.79
C PRO A 98 1.49 -5.46 -2.19
N ARG A 99 1.49 -5.82 -3.47
CA ARG A 99 0.60 -6.84 -4.04
C ARG A 99 0.92 -8.21 -3.45
N PRO A 100 -0.09 -9.08 -3.23
CA PRO A 100 0.15 -10.49 -2.94
C PRO A 100 1.01 -11.13 -4.02
N VAL A 101 1.80 -12.14 -3.66
CA VAL A 101 2.64 -12.90 -4.60
C VAL A 101 2.40 -14.39 -4.42
N LEU A 102 2.36 -15.13 -5.53
CA LEU A 102 2.25 -16.58 -5.47
C LEU A 102 3.55 -17.17 -4.92
N LYS A 103 3.43 -17.96 -3.85
CA LYS A 103 4.56 -18.68 -3.28
C LYS A 103 4.93 -19.87 -4.16
N THR A 104 6.21 -20.00 -4.45
CA THR A 104 6.81 -21.16 -5.10
C THR A 104 7.61 -21.88 -4.02
N ASP A 105 7.28 -23.14 -3.75
CA ASP A 105 8.00 -23.99 -2.79
C ASP A 105 9.39 -24.39 -3.32
#